data_AF-A0A6N6KMW0-F1
#
_entry.id   AF-A0A6N6KMW0-F1
#
_cell.length_a   1.000
_cell.length_b   1.000
_cell.length_c   1.000
_cell.angle_alpha   90.00
_cell.angle_beta   90.00
_cell.angle_gamma   90.00
#
_symmetry.space_group_name_H-M   'P 1'
#
loop_
_entity.id
_entity.type
_entity.pdbx_description
1 polymer ?
#
loop_
_entity_poly.entity_id
_entity_poly.type
_entity_poly.pdbx_seq_one_letter_code
_entity_poly.pdbx_strand_id
1 'polypeptide(L)'
;IKEYYSSLKEVYGFEFDIPMGAINESASILANNDQQSTAIELVLYGTKIHPYSATLYGSLGEIHQYYVDKPELAREYYQKAMKLSKKKSIDRLKYKTMMEAVSK
;
A
#
# COMPACT_ATOMS: atom_id res chain seq x y z
N ILE A 1 -2.35 11.19 -10.43
CA ILE A 1 -2.42 11.50 -8.98
C ILE A 1 -1.22 12.32 -8.48
N LYS A 2 0.04 11.89 -8.67
CA LYS A 2 1.22 12.66 -8.23
C LYS A 2 1.21 14.10 -8.77
N GLU A 3 0.99 14.26 -10.06
CA GLU A 3 0.88 15.58 -10.72
C GLU A 3 -0.25 16.45 -10.16
N TYR A 4 -1.43 15.88 -9.92
CA TYR A 4 -2.56 16.60 -9.32
C TYR A 4 -2.20 17.18 -7.94
N TYR A 5 -1.57 16.39 -7.07
CA TYR A 5 -1.17 16.89 -5.75
C TYR A 5 0.01 17.86 -5.84
N SER A 6 0.92 17.70 -6.80
CA SER A 6 1.98 18.69 -7.07
C SER A 6 1.43 20.04 -7.54
N SER A 7 0.37 20.06 -8.35
CA SER A 7 -0.21 21.31 -8.88
C SER A 7 -1.00 22.10 -7.82
N LEU A 8 -1.45 21.48 -6.73
CA LEU A 8 -2.13 22.18 -5.64
C LEU A 8 -1.25 23.26 -4.99
N LYS A 9 0.07 23.11 -5.04
CA LYS A 9 1.01 24.15 -4.59
C LYS A 9 0.81 25.46 -5.33
N GLU A 10 0.53 25.41 -6.63
CA GLU A 10 0.32 26.60 -7.46
C GLU A 10 -0.99 27.32 -7.09
N VAL A 11 -2.00 26.58 -6.62
CA VAL A 11 -3.32 27.10 -6.27
C VAL A 11 -3.37 27.63 -4.84
N TYR A 12 -2.78 26.90 -3.89
CA TYR A 12 -2.95 27.15 -2.47
C TYR A 12 -1.68 27.69 -1.77
N GLY A 13 -0.53 27.65 -2.44
CA GLY A 13 0.74 28.17 -1.91
C GLY A 13 1.45 27.24 -0.91
N PHE A 14 0.98 26.01 -0.71
CA PHE A 14 1.63 25.01 0.12
C PHE A 14 1.51 23.60 -0.47
N GLU A 15 2.43 22.71 -0.09
CA GLU A 15 2.48 21.34 -0.58
C GLU A 15 1.54 20.44 0.22
N PHE A 16 0.87 19.54 -0.48
CA PHE A 16 0.00 18.53 0.12
C PHE A 16 0.64 17.15 -0.07
N ASP A 17 0.80 16.43 1.03
CA ASP A 17 1.06 15.00 0.95
C ASP A 17 -0.12 14.30 0.29
N ILE A 18 0.16 13.38 -0.64
CA ILE A 18 -0.88 12.56 -1.24
C ILE A 18 -1.55 11.75 -0.11
N PRO A 19 -2.88 11.88 0.10
CA PRO A 19 -3.57 11.13 1.14
C PRO A 19 -3.42 9.63 0.93
N MET A 20 -3.16 8.91 2.01
CA MET A 20 -3.01 7.45 2.01
C MET A 20 -4.16 6.74 1.28
N GLY A 21 -5.39 7.19 1.48
CA GLY A 21 -6.57 6.62 0.81
C GLY A 21 -6.50 6.73 -0.71
N ALA A 22 -6.10 7.89 -1.23
CA ALA A 22 -5.98 8.13 -2.66
C ALA A 22 -4.86 7.29 -3.29
N ILE A 23 -3.75 7.07 -2.58
CA ILE A 23 -2.67 6.16 -2.99
C ILE A 23 -3.19 4.72 -3.06
N ASN A 24 -3.86 4.25 -2.01
CA ASN A 24 -4.36 2.88 -1.93
C ASN A 24 -5.39 2.58 -3.03
N GLU A 25 -6.35 3.47 -3.23
CA GLU A 25 -7.39 3.34 -4.25
C GLU A 25 -6.78 3.36 -5.66
N SER A 26 -5.92 4.34 -5.96
CA SER A 26 -5.24 4.42 -7.25
C SER A 26 -4.39 3.19 -7.53
N ALA A 27 -3.66 2.69 -6.54
CA ALA A 27 -2.83 1.50 -6.68
C ALA A 27 -3.67 0.24 -6.93
N SER A 28 -4.82 0.09 -6.26
CA SER A 28 -5.75 -1.00 -6.52
C SER A 28 -6.28 -0.96 -7.96
N ILE A 29 -6.69 0.21 -8.45
CA ILE A 29 -7.14 0.39 -9.84
C ILE A 29 -6.02 0.02 -10.82
N LEU A 30 -4.80 0.52 -10.59
CA LEU A 30 -3.63 0.20 -11.41
C LEU A 30 -3.34 -1.31 -11.44
N ALA A 31 -3.37 -1.98 -10.29
CA ALA A 31 -3.13 -3.43 -10.21
C ALA A 31 -4.18 -4.24 -10.98
N ASN A 32 -5.46 -3.85 -10.91
CA ASN A 32 -6.55 -4.48 -11.64
C ASN A 32 -6.50 -4.25 -13.17
N ASN A 33 -5.82 -3.19 -13.61
CA ASN A 33 -5.66 -2.85 -15.03
C ASN A 33 -4.32 -3.35 -15.60
N ASP A 34 -3.72 -4.38 -15.02
CA ASP A 34 -2.43 -4.94 -15.43
C ASP A 34 -1.26 -3.93 -15.38
N GLN A 35 -1.34 -2.92 -14.51
CA GLN A 35 -0.29 -1.93 -14.27
C GLN A 35 0.38 -2.16 -12.91
N GLN A 36 0.72 -3.41 -12.59
CA GLN A 36 1.24 -3.81 -11.27
C GLN A 36 2.53 -3.08 -10.91
N SER A 37 3.44 -2.89 -11.87
CA SER A 37 4.70 -2.16 -11.64
C SER A 37 4.45 -0.72 -11.18
N THR A 38 3.51 -0.03 -11.84
CA THR A 38 3.11 1.35 -11.48
C THR A 38 2.40 1.38 -10.13
N ALA A 39 1.54 0.39 -9.86
CA ALA A 39 0.88 0.25 -8.56
C ALA A 39 1.92 0.10 -7.43
N ILE A 40 2.91 -0.78 -7.61
CA ILE A 40 4.00 -0.98 -6.64
C ILE A 40 4.78 0.32 -6.44
N GLU A 41 5.18 1.01 -7.50
CA GLU A 41 5.92 2.26 -7.40
C GLU A 41 5.13 3.33 -6.63
N LEU A 42 3.83 3.44 -6.91
CA LEU A 42 2.94 4.38 -6.23
C LEU A 42 2.81 4.06 -4.73
N VAL A 43 2.60 2.79 -4.38
CA VAL A 43 2.49 2.40 -2.97
C VAL A 43 3.84 2.55 -2.26
N LEU A 44 4.96 2.19 -2.89
CA LEU A 44 6.30 2.40 -2.33
C LEU A 44 6.58 3.89 -2.07
N TYR A 45 6.23 4.78 -3.01
CA TYR A 45 6.26 6.21 -2.77
C TYR A 45 5.38 6.59 -1.55
N GLY A 46 4.16 6.06 -1.48
CA GLY A 46 3.27 6.24 -0.34
C GLY A 46 3.87 5.79 0.99
N THR A 47 4.64 4.70 1.03
CA THR A 47 5.32 4.25 2.26
C THR A 47 6.46 5.17 2.68
N LYS A 48 7.02 5.99 1.78
CA LYS A 48 8.04 7.00 2.14
C LYS A 48 7.41 8.19 2.86
N ILE A 49 6.23 8.64 2.43
CA ILE A 49 5.51 9.77 3.02
C ILE A 49 4.60 9.34 4.20
N HIS A 50 4.13 8.09 4.23
CA HIS A 50 3.32 7.50 5.29
C HIS A 50 3.99 6.23 5.89
N PRO A 51 5.16 6.34 6.53
CA PRO A 51 6.01 5.19 6.88
C PRO A 51 5.41 4.23 7.91
N TYR A 52 4.41 4.67 8.68
CA TYR A 52 3.72 3.85 9.68
C TYR A 52 2.37 3.32 9.19
N SER A 53 2.06 3.46 7.90
CA SER A 53 0.80 2.98 7.34
C SER A 53 0.79 1.47 7.21
N ALA A 54 0.09 0.78 8.12
CA ALA A 54 -0.20 -0.64 7.98
C ALA A 54 -0.94 -0.93 6.65
N THR A 55 -1.86 -0.05 6.25
CA THR A 55 -2.64 -0.18 5.03
C THR A 55 -1.77 -0.27 3.78
N LEU A 56 -0.83 0.65 3.60
CA LEU A 56 0.02 0.67 2.40
C LEU A 56 0.95 -0.56 2.31
N TYR A 57 1.51 -1.01 3.44
CA TYR A 57 2.24 -2.28 3.42
C TYR A 57 1.32 -3.47 3.16
N GLY A 58 0.08 -3.43 3.66
CA GLY A 58 -0.95 -4.41 3.31
C GLY A 58 -1.22 -4.48 1.81
N SER A 59 -1.36 -3.32 1.15
CA SER A 59 -1.56 -3.22 -0.29
C SER A 59 -0.37 -3.76 -1.09
N LEU A 60 0.87 -3.53 -0.64
CA LEU A 60 2.05 -4.18 -1.25
C LEU A 60 1.97 -5.70 -1.14
N GLY A 61 1.52 -6.21 0.02
CA GLY A 61 1.27 -7.64 0.20
C GLY A 61 0.26 -8.19 -0.81
N GLU A 62 -0.89 -7.52 -0.94
CA GLU A 62 -1.97 -7.92 -1.86
C GLU A 62 -1.50 -7.86 -3.31
N ILE A 63 -0.81 -6.80 -3.71
CA ILE A 63 -0.29 -6.66 -5.07
C ILE A 63 0.70 -7.80 -5.40
N HIS A 64 1.65 -8.07 -4.50
CA HIS A 64 2.61 -9.13 -4.72
C HIS A 64 2.01 -10.54 -4.71
N GLN A 65 0.99 -10.78 -3.88
CA GLN A 65 0.30 -12.06 -3.83
C GLN A 65 -0.55 -12.30 -5.08
N TYR A 66 -1.42 -11.36 -5.42
CA TYR A 66 -2.49 -11.60 -6.37
C TYR A 66 -2.17 -11.19 -7.81
N TYR A 67 -1.21 -10.28 -8.00
CA TYR A 67 -0.97 -9.69 -9.31
C TYR A 67 0.45 -9.89 -9.83
N VAL A 68 1.41 -10.25 -8.97
CA VAL A 68 2.83 -10.45 -9.35
C VAL A 68 3.32 -11.87 -9.07
N ASP A 69 2.54 -12.68 -8.35
CA ASP A 69 2.89 -14.05 -7.96
C ASP A 69 4.25 -14.14 -7.23
N LYS A 70 4.44 -13.26 -6.23
CA LYS A 70 5.62 -13.21 -5.35
C LYS A 70 5.20 -13.45 -3.90
N PRO A 71 4.82 -14.68 -3.53
CA PRO A 71 4.29 -15.00 -2.21
C PRO A 71 5.26 -14.64 -1.08
N GLU A 72 6.57 -14.87 -1.24
CA GLU A 72 7.55 -14.54 -0.20
C GLU A 72 7.59 -13.04 0.13
N LEU A 73 7.55 -12.21 -0.92
CA LEU A 73 7.55 -10.77 -0.76
C LEU A 73 6.21 -10.29 -0.20
N ALA A 74 5.10 -10.91 -0.59
CA ALA A 74 3.79 -10.63 -0.01
C ALA A 74 3.76 -10.91 1.50
N ARG A 75 4.33 -12.05 1.92
CA ARG A 75 4.44 -12.45 3.33
C ARG A 75 5.23 -11.42 4.15
N GLU A 76 6.35 -10.94 3.63
CA GLU A 76 7.14 -9.90 4.29
C GLU A 76 6.34 -8.61 4.50
N TYR A 77 5.61 -8.17 3.48
CA TYR A 77 4.79 -6.97 3.56
C TYR A 77 3.59 -7.12 4.50
N TYR A 78 2.91 -8.27 4.49
CA TYR A 78 1.87 -8.55 5.49
C TYR A 78 2.42 -8.61 6.91
N GLN A 79 3.62 -9.17 7.11
CA GLN A 79 4.26 -9.17 8.42
C GLN A 79 4.53 -7.73 8.90
N LYS A 80 5.01 -6.85 8.01
CA LYS A 80 5.25 -5.44 8.32
C LYS A 80 3.95 -4.70 8.63
N ALA A 81 2.90 -4.90 7.83
CA ALA A 81 1.58 -4.34 8.05
C ALA A 81 1.02 -4.76 9.42
N MET A 82 1.07 -6.06 9.74
CA MET A 82 0.65 -6.61 11.03
C MET A 82 1.40 -5.97 12.21
N LYS A 83 2.73 -5.78 12.09
CA LYS A 83 3.55 -5.16 13.14
C LYS A 83 3.15 -3.71 13.41
N LEU A 84 2.75 -2.98 12.37
CA LEU A 84 2.28 -1.58 12.46
C LEU A 84 0.83 -1.45 12.95
N SER A 85 0.01 -2.49 12.76
CA SER A 85 -1.37 -2.50 13.28
C SER A 85 -1.44 -2.60 14.81
N LYS A 86 -2.46 -1.97 15.40
CA LYS A 86 -2.76 -2.06 16.84
C LYS A 86 -2.98 -3.53 17.25
N LYS A 87 -2.48 -3.92 18.44
CA LYS A 87 -2.48 -5.33 18.91
C LYS A 87 -3.85 -6.03 18.89
N LYS A 88 -4.94 -5.29 19.09
CA LYS A 88 -6.32 -5.79 19.11
C LYS A 88 -7.17 -5.11 18.04
N SER A 89 -6.68 -5.04 16.80
CA SER A 89 -7.45 -4.52 15.66
C SER A 89 -7.76 -5.59 14.62
N ILE A 90 -8.84 -5.35 13.87
CA ILE A 90 -9.22 -6.18 12.74
C ILE A 90 -8.13 -6.20 11.66
N ASP A 91 -7.42 -5.08 11.45
CA ASP A 91 -6.31 -5.01 10.49
C ASP A 91 -5.17 -5.96 10.88
N ARG A 92 -4.84 -6.03 12.17
CA ARG A 92 -3.79 -6.93 12.63
C ARG A 92 -4.19 -8.39 12.39
N LEU A 93 -5.44 -8.74 12.69
CA LEU A 93 -5.97 -10.07 12.43
C LEU A 93 -5.96 -10.37 10.93
N LYS A 94 -6.44 -9.44 10.09
CA LYS A 94 -6.40 -9.54 8.62
C LYS A 94 -4.98 -9.87 8.16
N TYR A 95 -4.00 -9.03 8.46
CA TYR A 95 -2.63 -9.21 7.96
C TYR A 95 -1.93 -10.44 8.52
N LYS A 96 -2.23 -10.83 9.76
CA LYS A 96 -1.77 -12.11 10.31
C LYS A 96 -2.29 -13.28 9.47
N THR A 97 -3.60 -13.32 9.21
CA THR A 97 -4.23 -14.38 8.42
C THR A 97 -3.69 -14.42 6.99
N MET A 98 -3.54 -13.26 6.33
CA MET A 98 -2.98 -13.19 4.97
C MET A 98 -1.54 -13.68 4.93
N MET A 99 -0.70 -13.26 5.88
CA MET A 99 0.69 -13.72 6.01
C MET A 99 0.77 -15.25 6.18
N GLU A 100 -0.09 -15.83 7.01
CA GLU A 100 -0.15 -17.28 7.25
C GLU A 100 -0.69 -18.05 6.05
N ALA A 101 -1.65 -17.47 5.30
CA ALA A 101 -2.25 -18.08 4.11
C ALA A 101 -1.28 -18.18 2.93
N VAL A 102 -0.36 -17.22 2.79
CA VAL A 102 0.66 -17.21 1.73
C VAL A 102 1.76 -18.27 1.94
N SER A 103 1.83 -18.88 3.13
CA SER A 103 2.88 -19.86 3.49
C SER A 103 2.47 -21.33 3.23
N LYS A 104 1.36 -21.57 2.53
CA LYS A 104 0.82 -22.91 2.23
C LYS A 104 0.75 -23.13 0.73
#